data_AF-A0A2V8U722-F1
#
_entry.id   AF-A0A2V8U722-F1
#
_cell.length_a   1.000
_cell.length_b   1.000
_cell.length_c   1.000
_cell.angle_alpha   90.00
_cell.angle_beta   90.00
_cell.angle_gamma   90.00
#
_symmetry.space_group_name_H-M   'P 1'
#
loop_
_entity.id
_entity.type
_entity.pdbx_description
1 polymer ?
#
loop_
_entity_poly.entity_id
_entity_poly.type
_entity_poly.pdbx_seq_one_letter_code
_entity_poly.pdbx_strand_id
1 'polypeptide(L)'
;SACALLVTANTVNIGADLGGMAEATQMMTGVKKLFWVPVYAGLMASLLFWASYYMIARIFKWLTLVLLAYVFDAFLAKGDWMAVLRSTVVPHLEWSGEYWATLVALLGTTLSPFLFFWQASLEVEEERKIGRLSLEEREGATDAELRKCRIDVVTGMFVSNLIMYFIILTAAATLHVHGHTNIKSAEEAAGALRPLAGKGAYLLFSLGMIGAGMLSVPVLAGSSAYAIAEAAAWRGSLAERPSMAREFYAVIGLGLLVGLALDYGGFNAISMLFWSAVLNGVLAPPLIAILVLLTSNRRIMGARRNPPWLAALGWITVVVMSLASIAMFATWK
;
A
#
# COMPACT_ATOMS: atom_id res chain seq x y z
N SER A 1 -19.33 8.92 1.92
CA SER A 1 -18.45 9.71 1.03
C SER A 1 -17.21 8.90 0.70
N ALA A 2 -16.53 9.15 -0.42
CA ALA A 2 -15.31 8.42 -0.80
C ALA A 2 -14.21 8.53 0.27
N CYS A 3 -14.11 9.69 0.93
CA CYS A 3 -13.19 9.91 2.06
C CYS A 3 -13.47 8.97 3.25
N ALA A 4 -14.74 8.74 3.61
CA ALA A 4 -15.07 7.83 4.71
C ALA A 4 -14.63 6.39 4.41
N LEU A 5 -14.85 5.91 3.18
CA LEU A 5 -14.44 4.57 2.75
C LEU A 5 -12.92 4.42 2.73
N LEU A 6 -12.19 5.43 2.24
CA LEU A 6 -10.73 5.47 2.27
C LEU A 6 -10.20 5.42 3.69
N VAL A 7 -10.76 6.21 4.61
CA VAL A 7 -10.37 6.24 6.03
C VAL A 7 -10.63 4.87 6.67
N THR A 8 -11.77 4.25 6.39
CA THR A 8 -12.07 2.89 6.87
C THR A 8 -11.05 1.88 6.34
N ALA A 9 -10.79 1.86 5.02
CA ALA A 9 -9.84 0.94 4.42
C ALA A 9 -8.43 1.12 5.01
N ASN A 10 -7.97 2.38 5.14
CA ASN A 10 -6.67 2.70 5.73
C ASN A 10 -6.60 2.31 7.22
N THR A 11 -7.68 2.51 7.99
CA THR A 11 -7.72 2.14 9.41
C THR A 11 -7.63 0.63 9.59
N VAL A 12 -8.35 -0.14 8.77
CA VAL A 12 -8.22 -1.61 8.75
C VAL A 12 -6.79 -2.01 8.37
N ASN A 13 -6.20 -1.33 7.38
CA ASN A 13 -4.83 -1.62 6.93
C ASN A 13 -3.79 -1.30 8.02
N ILE A 14 -3.95 -0.20 8.76
CA ILE A 14 -3.12 0.15 9.92
C ILE A 14 -3.21 -0.95 10.99
N GLY A 15 -4.41 -1.41 11.32
CA GLY A 15 -4.59 -2.54 12.25
C GLY A 15 -3.90 -3.80 11.74
N ALA A 16 -4.09 -4.12 10.46
CA ALA A 16 -3.47 -5.28 9.83
C ALA A 16 -1.93 -5.22 9.87
N ASP A 17 -1.33 -4.05 9.65
CA ASP A 17 0.10 -3.83 9.76
C ASP A 17 0.59 -3.97 11.21
N LEU A 18 -0.10 -3.37 12.19
CA LEU A 18 0.22 -3.51 13.62
C LEU A 18 0.19 -4.98 14.06
N GLY A 19 -0.88 -5.69 13.70
CA GLY A 19 -1.04 -7.12 13.95
C GLY A 19 0.03 -7.96 13.25
N GLY A 20 0.36 -7.65 12.00
CA GLY A 20 1.41 -8.34 11.23
C GLY A 20 2.78 -8.17 11.86
N MET A 21 3.15 -6.95 12.25
CA MET A 21 4.41 -6.68 12.97
C MET A 21 4.46 -7.43 14.31
N ALA A 22 3.34 -7.48 15.03
CA ALA A 22 3.25 -8.20 16.30
C ALA A 22 3.33 -9.73 16.11
N GLU A 23 2.75 -10.28 15.04
CA GLU A 23 2.87 -11.70 14.69
C GLU A 23 4.31 -12.06 14.30
N ALA A 24 4.96 -11.24 13.48
CA ALA A 24 6.38 -11.42 13.14
C ALA A 24 7.27 -11.42 14.40
N THR A 25 7.04 -10.50 15.33
CA THR A 25 7.83 -10.44 16.57
C THR A 25 7.47 -11.56 17.55
N GLN A 26 6.20 -12.00 17.59
CA GLN A 26 5.81 -13.22 18.30
C GLN A 26 6.60 -14.43 17.76
N MET A 27 6.74 -14.58 16.44
CA MET A 27 7.49 -15.68 15.85
C MET A 27 8.97 -15.67 16.27
N MET A 28 9.57 -14.49 16.42
CA MET A 28 10.97 -14.36 16.84
C MET A 28 11.20 -14.54 18.35
N THR A 29 10.27 -14.05 19.17
CA THR A 29 10.44 -13.94 20.64
C THR A 29 9.65 -14.99 21.43
N GLY A 30 8.68 -15.66 20.80
CA GLY A 30 7.72 -16.56 21.46
C GLY A 30 6.67 -15.85 22.32
N VAL A 31 6.75 -14.53 22.49
CA VAL A 31 5.82 -13.74 23.30
C VAL A 31 4.55 -13.46 22.50
N LYS A 32 3.38 -13.66 23.12
CA LYS A 32 2.07 -13.50 22.46
C LYS A 32 1.92 -12.13 21.80
N LYS A 33 1.37 -12.11 20.59
CA LYS A 33 1.17 -10.91 19.76
C LYS A 33 0.45 -9.80 20.50
N LEU A 34 -0.50 -10.15 21.37
CA LEU A 34 -1.32 -9.21 22.13
C LEU A 34 -0.51 -8.24 22.99
N PHE A 35 0.70 -8.63 23.42
CA PHE A 35 1.62 -7.74 24.13
C PHE A 35 2.40 -6.82 23.18
N TRP A 36 2.70 -7.28 21.97
CA TRP A 36 3.46 -6.52 20.97
C TRP A 36 2.61 -5.49 20.23
N VAL A 37 1.33 -5.75 19.96
CA VAL A 37 0.46 -4.78 19.27
C VAL A 37 0.45 -3.40 19.95
N PRO A 38 0.22 -3.24 21.28
CA PRO A 38 0.25 -1.92 21.92
C PRO A 38 1.66 -1.30 21.93
N VAL A 39 2.72 -2.11 21.97
CA VAL A 39 4.10 -1.62 21.87
C VAL A 39 4.34 -1.00 20.49
N TYR A 40 3.93 -1.69 19.42
CA TYR A 40 4.02 -1.15 18.06
C TYR A 40 3.11 0.05 17.86
N ALA A 41 1.89 0.05 18.39
CA ALA A 41 1.00 1.21 18.32
C ALA A 41 1.61 2.44 19.02
N GLY A 42 2.19 2.26 20.20
CA GLY A 42 2.89 3.33 20.92
C GLY A 42 4.18 3.78 20.22
N LEU A 43 4.92 2.85 19.62
CA LEU A 43 6.10 3.15 18.82
C LEU A 43 5.72 3.94 17.56
N MET A 44 4.66 3.54 16.85
CA MET A 44 4.18 4.23 15.66
C MET A 44 3.63 5.61 16.00
N ALA A 45 2.88 5.74 17.11
CA ALA A 45 2.44 7.03 17.61
C ALA A 45 3.65 7.93 17.90
N SER A 46 4.65 7.44 18.65
CA SER A 46 5.84 8.25 18.97
C SER A 46 6.65 8.63 17.73
N LEU A 47 6.81 7.71 16.76
CA LEU A 47 7.42 8.02 15.47
C LEU A 47 6.62 9.05 14.68
N LEU A 48 5.30 8.98 14.65
CA LEU A 48 4.45 9.99 14.00
C LEU A 48 4.59 11.38 14.63
N PHE A 49 4.92 11.47 15.92
CA PHE A 49 5.15 12.73 16.62
C PHE A 49 6.59 13.27 16.47
N TRP A 50 7.59 12.39 16.31
CA TRP A 50 9.02 12.76 16.41
C TRP A 50 9.82 12.56 15.12
N ALA A 51 9.37 11.70 14.21
CA ALA A 51 10.12 11.33 13.02
C ALA A 51 9.86 12.31 11.86
N SER A 52 10.94 12.89 11.35
CA SER A 52 10.92 13.55 10.04
C SER A 52 10.80 12.50 8.92
N TYR A 53 10.07 12.82 7.85
CA TYR A 53 9.96 12.04 6.60
C TYR A 53 11.30 11.44 6.13
N TYR A 54 12.40 12.17 6.30
CA TYR A 54 13.74 11.71 5.89
C TYR A 54 14.28 10.53 6.70
N MET A 55 13.85 10.35 7.96
CA MET A 55 14.22 9.19 8.77
C MET A 55 13.48 7.94 8.27
N ILE A 56 12.21 8.09 7.91
CA ILE A 56 11.37 7.05 7.31
C ILE A 56 12.01 6.59 5.99
N ALA A 57 12.29 7.54 5.07
CA ALA A 57 12.91 7.25 3.78
C ALA A 57 14.30 6.58 3.87
N ARG A 58 15.07 6.85 4.94
CA ARG A 58 16.38 6.20 5.15
C ARG A 58 16.24 4.74 5.59
N ILE A 59 15.22 4.42 6.38
CA ILE A 59 14.90 3.04 6.79
C ILE A 59 14.43 2.23 5.57
N PHE A 60 13.64 2.83 4.67
CA PHE A 60 13.19 2.22 3.40
C PHE A 60 14.33 1.61 2.58
N LYS A 61 15.44 2.32 2.41
CA LYS A 61 16.59 1.87 1.60
C LYS A 61 17.14 0.52 2.07
N TRP A 62 17.21 0.32 3.37
CA TRP A 62 17.74 -0.92 3.95
C TRP A 62 16.69 -2.03 3.92
N LEU A 63 15.42 -1.68 4.10
CA LEU A 63 14.34 -2.66 4.03
C LEU A 63 14.10 -3.21 2.63
N THR A 64 14.28 -2.39 1.58
CA THR A 64 14.17 -2.86 0.19
C THR A 64 15.16 -3.99 -0.13
N LEU A 65 16.29 -4.09 0.60
CA LEU A 65 17.22 -5.21 0.43
C LEU A 65 16.61 -6.55 0.87
N VAL A 66 15.72 -6.55 1.87
CA VAL A 66 14.99 -7.75 2.28
C VAL A 66 14.05 -8.21 1.18
N LEU A 67 13.43 -7.28 0.44
CA LEU A 67 12.57 -7.61 -0.69
C LEU A 67 13.34 -8.24 -1.86
N LEU A 68 14.62 -7.89 -2.04
CA LEU A 68 15.48 -8.54 -3.04
C LEU A 68 15.72 -10.02 -2.72
N ALA A 69 15.55 -10.45 -1.47
CA ALA A 69 15.64 -11.86 -1.12
C ALA A 69 14.63 -12.71 -1.91
N TYR A 70 13.41 -12.22 -2.12
CA TYR A 70 12.41 -12.94 -2.91
C TYR A 70 12.86 -13.18 -4.35
N VAL A 71 13.59 -12.22 -4.94
CA VAL A 71 14.16 -12.36 -6.28
C VAL A 71 15.13 -13.53 -6.32
N PHE A 72 16.10 -13.57 -5.39
CA PHE A 72 17.07 -14.66 -5.32
C PHE A 72 16.41 -16.01 -5.02
N ASP A 73 15.42 -16.03 -4.14
CA ASP A 73 14.69 -17.22 -3.74
C ASP A 73 13.91 -17.84 -4.91
N ALA A 74 13.26 -17.00 -5.74
CA ALA A 74 12.60 -17.47 -6.96
C ALA A 74 13.58 -18.20 -7.90
N PHE A 75 14.82 -17.73 -8.01
CA PHE A 75 15.84 -18.40 -8.82
C PHE A 75 16.35 -19.70 -8.19
N LEU A 76 16.43 -19.75 -6.86
CA LEU A 76 16.89 -20.92 -6.10
C LEU A 76 15.85 -22.02 -5.96
N ALA A 77 14.56 -21.70 -6.07
CA ALA A 77 13.46 -22.66 -5.99
C ALA A 77 13.46 -23.70 -7.15
N LYS A 78 14.37 -23.59 -8.13
CA LYS A 78 14.56 -24.53 -9.26
C LYS A 78 13.25 -24.84 -10.00
N GLY A 79 12.42 -23.82 -10.24
CA GLY A 79 11.19 -23.95 -11.01
C GLY A 79 11.44 -24.25 -12.49
N ASP A 80 10.44 -24.82 -13.16
CA ASP A 80 10.42 -24.91 -14.63
C ASP A 80 10.25 -23.51 -15.22
N TRP A 81 11.37 -22.89 -15.60
CA TRP A 81 11.40 -21.54 -16.18
C TRP A 81 10.58 -21.40 -17.46
N MET A 82 10.41 -22.48 -18.23
CA MET A 82 9.55 -22.45 -19.42
C MET A 82 8.08 -22.36 -19.02
N ALA A 83 7.66 -23.10 -18.00
CA ALA A 83 6.32 -23.00 -17.45
C ALA A 83 6.06 -21.63 -16.81
N VAL A 84 7.04 -21.06 -16.11
CA VAL A 84 6.97 -19.70 -15.55
C VAL A 84 6.77 -18.69 -16.67
N LEU A 85 7.63 -18.67 -17.69
CA LEU A 85 7.51 -17.74 -18.81
C LEU A 85 6.17 -17.85 -19.54
N ARG A 86 5.68 -19.08 -19.76
CA ARG A 86 4.36 -19.31 -20.37
C ARG A 86 3.25 -18.74 -19.49
N SER A 87 3.27 -19.00 -18.18
CA SER A 87 2.23 -18.56 -17.25
C SER A 87 2.27 -17.05 -16.98
N THR A 88 3.42 -16.40 -17.17
CA THR A 88 3.55 -14.95 -17.08
C THR A 88 2.92 -14.22 -18.27
N VAL A 89 2.91 -14.85 -19.45
CA VAL A 89 2.40 -14.21 -20.69
C VAL A 89 0.98 -14.66 -21.00
N VAL A 90 0.62 -15.92 -20.71
CA VAL A 90 -0.68 -16.48 -21.03
C VAL A 90 -1.63 -16.31 -19.83
N PRO A 91 -2.65 -15.45 -19.92
CA PRO A 91 -3.59 -15.25 -18.83
C PRO A 91 -4.44 -16.51 -18.62
N HIS A 92 -4.50 -16.99 -17.38
CA HIS A 92 -5.47 -18.00 -16.96
C HIS A 92 -6.59 -17.31 -16.18
N LEU A 93 -7.83 -17.50 -16.64
CA LEU A 93 -9.02 -16.93 -16.01
C LEU A 93 -9.81 -18.07 -15.38
N GLU A 94 -9.93 -18.03 -14.05
CA GLU A 94 -10.80 -18.92 -13.30
C GLU A 94 -12.06 -18.17 -12.87
N TRP A 95 -13.22 -18.76 -13.11
CA TRP A 95 -14.50 -18.13 -12.78
C TRP A 95 -14.91 -18.46 -11.33
N SER A 96 -14.11 -18.01 -10.36
CA SER A 96 -14.35 -18.21 -8.93
C SER A 96 -14.30 -16.88 -8.16
N GLY A 97 -15.08 -16.79 -7.08
CA GLY A 97 -15.10 -15.60 -6.22
C GLY A 97 -13.72 -15.30 -5.61
N GLU A 98 -12.95 -16.33 -5.26
CA GLU A 98 -11.59 -16.20 -4.73
C GLU A 98 -10.61 -15.63 -5.77
N TYR A 99 -10.70 -16.07 -7.03
CA TYR A 99 -9.88 -15.55 -8.12
C TYR A 99 -10.15 -14.06 -8.32
N TRP A 100 -11.42 -13.67 -8.45
CA TRP A 100 -11.79 -12.27 -8.65
C TRP A 100 -11.45 -11.40 -7.43
N ALA A 101 -11.62 -11.90 -6.21
CA ALA A 101 -11.21 -11.19 -5.00
C ALA A 101 -9.69 -10.98 -4.96
N THR A 102 -8.91 -12.00 -5.31
CA THR A 102 -7.44 -11.89 -5.37
C THR A 102 -7.00 -10.92 -6.46
N LEU A 103 -7.65 -10.93 -7.62
CA LEU A 103 -7.38 -9.99 -8.70
C LEU A 103 -7.70 -8.54 -8.28
N VAL A 104 -8.86 -8.32 -7.66
CA VAL A 104 -9.24 -7.00 -7.12
C VAL A 104 -8.28 -6.55 -6.04
N ALA A 105 -7.85 -7.44 -5.14
CA ALA A 105 -6.85 -7.14 -4.13
C ALA A 105 -5.51 -6.70 -4.74
N LEU A 106 -5.01 -7.44 -5.74
CA LEU A 106 -3.76 -7.13 -6.44
C LEU A 106 -3.85 -5.78 -7.18
N LEU A 107 -4.97 -5.51 -7.83
CA LEU A 107 -5.22 -4.22 -8.48
C LEU A 107 -5.33 -3.08 -7.43
N GLY A 108 -5.94 -3.36 -6.28
CA GLY A 108 -6.12 -2.43 -5.17
C GLY A 108 -4.83 -2.04 -4.45
N THR A 109 -3.92 -2.99 -4.22
CA THR A 109 -2.58 -2.68 -3.68
C THR A 109 -1.72 -1.89 -4.66
N THR A 110 -1.92 -2.11 -5.97
CA THR A 110 -1.14 -1.41 -7.01
C THR A 110 -1.62 0.02 -7.24
N LEU A 111 -2.94 0.24 -7.22
CA LEU A 111 -3.58 1.52 -7.51
C LEU A 111 -4.37 2.02 -6.30
N SER A 112 -3.73 2.02 -5.14
CA SER A 112 -4.40 2.33 -3.89
C SER A 112 -4.96 3.77 -3.87
N PRO A 113 -6.25 3.96 -3.57
CA PRO A 113 -6.93 5.25 -3.45
C PRO A 113 -6.16 6.35 -2.74
N PHE A 114 -5.49 6.01 -1.63
CA PHE A 114 -4.80 6.98 -0.81
C PHE A 114 -3.61 7.63 -1.53
N LEU A 115 -3.01 6.96 -2.52
CA LEU A 115 -1.86 7.49 -3.26
C LEU A 115 -2.23 8.76 -4.03
N PHE A 116 -3.46 8.89 -4.53
CA PHE A 116 -3.88 10.08 -5.27
C PHE A 116 -3.89 11.35 -4.40
N PHE A 117 -4.38 11.22 -3.16
CA PHE A 117 -4.40 12.33 -2.19
C PHE A 117 -3.02 12.55 -1.58
N TRP A 118 -2.35 11.46 -1.19
CA TRP A 118 -1.04 11.48 -0.57
C TRP A 118 0.02 12.09 -1.48
N GLN A 119 0.09 11.66 -2.74
CA GLN A 119 1.09 12.16 -3.68
C GLN A 119 0.88 13.65 -4.00
N ALA A 120 -0.36 14.09 -4.18
CA ALA A 120 -0.68 15.50 -4.39
C ALA A 120 -0.33 16.35 -3.15
N SER A 121 -0.67 15.86 -1.95
CA SER A 121 -0.33 16.53 -0.70
C SER A 121 1.18 16.60 -0.47
N LEU A 122 1.90 15.52 -0.76
CA LEU A 122 3.36 15.48 -0.63
C LEU A 122 4.05 16.48 -1.55
N GLU A 123 3.60 16.61 -2.80
CA GLU A 123 4.17 17.59 -3.73
C GLU A 123 4.05 19.01 -3.15
N VAL A 124 2.88 19.35 -2.60
CA VAL A 124 2.67 20.63 -1.91
C VAL A 124 3.63 20.83 -0.74
N GLU A 125 3.97 19.76 0.00
CA GLU A 125 4.95 19.84 1.08
C GLU A 125 6.39 20.01 0.58
N GLU A 126 6.77 19.37 -0.52
CA GLU A 126 8.09 19.58 -1.14
C GLU A 126 8.26 21.00 -1.65
N GLU A 127 7.21 21.57 -2.27
CA GLU A 127 7.21 22.95 -2.73
C GLU A 127 7.34 23.96 -1.59
N ARG A 128 6.63 23.74 -0.47
CA ARG A 128 6.76 24.57 0.73
C ARG A 128 8.17 24.55 1.30
N LYS A 129 8.86 23.41 1.25
CA LYS A 129 10.25 23.28 1.73
C LYS A 129 11.25 24.09 0.91
N ILE A 130 11.02 24.24 -0.39
CA ILE A 130 11.86 25.07 -1.27
C ILE A 130 11.45 26.55 -1.26
N GLY A 131 10.52 26.94 -0.38
CA GLY A 131 10.15 28.33 -0.13
C GLY A 131 8.88 28.81 -0.85
N ARG A 132 8.16 27.94 -1.57
CA ARG A 132 6.89 28.31 -2.22
C ARG A 132 5.75 28.28 -1.19
N LEU A 133 5.54 29.39 -0.48
CA LEU A 133 4.62 29.46 0.66
C LEU A 133 3.23 29.96 0.28
N SER A 134 3.09 30.74 -0.80
CA SER A 134 1.79 31.20 -1.32
C SER A 134 1.18 30.18 -2.29
N LEU A 135 -0.11 30.34 -2.60
CA LEU A 135 -0.78 29.52 -3.62
C LEU A 135 -0.33 29.90 -5.03
N GLU A 136 -0.09 31.19 -5.28
CA GLU A 136 0.36 31.71 -6.59
C GLU A 136 1.74 31.16 -6.98
N GLU A 137 2.66 31.03 -6.02
CA GLU A 137 3.99 30.43 -6.24
C GLU A 137 3.94 28.92 -6.56
N ARG A 138 2.82 28.25 -6.23
CA ARG A 138 2.58 26.82 -6.44
C ARG A 138 1.65 26.56 -7.64
N GLU A 139 1.24 27.61 -8.33
CA GLU A 139 0.30 27.48 -9.44
C GLU A 139 1.02 27.05 -10.71
N GLY A 140 0.81 25.78 -11.09
CA GLY A 140 1.38 25.17 -12.29
C GLY A 140 2.72 24.47 -12.05
N ALA A 141 3.12 23.64 -13.01
CA ALA A 141 4.37 22.88 -12.95
C ALA A 141 5.18 23.08 -14.24
N THR A 142 6.49 23.20 -14.10
CA THR A 142 7.43 23.24 -15.21
C THR A 142 7.59 21.86 -15.85
N ASP A 143 8.02 21.82 -17.11
CA ASP A 143 8.31 20.55 -17.79
C ASP A 143 9.40 19.74 -17.08
N ALA A 144 10.34 20.41 -16.43
CA ALA A 144 11.40 19.76 -15.67
C ALA A 144 10.87 19.07 -14.41
N GLU A 145 9.99 19.74 -13.65
CA GLU A 145 9.32 19.17 -12.46
C GLU A 145 8.44 17.97 -12.86
N LEU A 146 7.64 18.11 -13.91
CA LEU A 146 6.82 17.02 -14.43
C LEU A 146 7.64 15.83 -14.93
N ARG A 147 8.79 16.09 -15.59
CA ARG A 147 9.69 15.01 -16.05
C ARG A 147 10.33 14.30 -14.86
N LYS A 148 10.75 15.03 -13.84
CA LYS A 148 11.33 14.47 -12.62
C LYS A 148 10.31 13.59 -11.90
N CYS A 149 9.09 14.08 -11.69
CA CYS A 149 8.00 13.31 -11.11
C CYS A 149 7.68 12.06 -11.93
N ARG A 150 7.63 12.17 -13.26
CA ARG A 150 7.38 11.03 -14.14
C ARG A 150 8.45 9.94 -14.00
N ILE A 151 9.73 10.32 -13.97
CA ILE A 151 10.82 9.36 -13.81
C ILE A 151 10.72 8.68 -12.45
N ASP A 152 10.50 9.45 -11.38
CA ASP A 152 10.37 8.92 -10.03
C ASP A 152 9.22 7.90 -9.91
N VAL A 153 8.03 8.27 -10.38
CA VAL A 153 6.85 7.41 -10.37
C VAL A 153 7.05 6.17 -11.24
N VAL A 154 7.55 6.32 -12.47
CA VAL A 154 7.72 5.19 -13.40
C VAL A 154 8.76 4.20 -12.86
N THR A 155 9.91 4.69 -12.37
CA THR A 155 10.95 3.84 -11.80
C THR A 155 10.46 3.16 -10.52
N GLY A 156 9.81 3.90 -9.61
CA GLY A 156 9.26 3.37 -8.37
C GLY A 156 8.20 2.29 -8.63
N MET A 157 7.23 2.56 -9.50
CA MET A 157 6.18 1.60 -9.85
C MET A 157 6.74 0.37 -10.57
N PHE A 158 7.73 0.53 -11.47
CA PHE A 158 8.37 -0.60 -12.13
C PHE A 158 9.07 -1.53 -11.14
N VAL A 159 9.91 -0.98 -10.25
CA VAL A 159 10.62 -1.77 -9.23
C VAL A 159 9.63 -2.44 -8.27
N SER A 160 8.58 -1.73 -7.84
CA SER A 160 7.54 -2.28 -6.98
C SER A 160 6.81 -3.47 -7.62
N ASN A 161 6.37 -3.33 -8.88
CA ASN A 161 5.69 -4.40 -9.60
C ASN A 161 6.62 -5.59 -9.89
N LEU A 162 7.90 -5.32 -10.18
CA LEU A 162 8.90 -6.37 -10.38
C LEU A 162 9.08 -7.21 -9.11
N ILE A 163 9.21 -6.55 -7.95
CA ILE A 163 9.30 -7.23 -6.65
C ILE A 163 8.03 -8.02 -6.36
N MET A 164 6.84 -7.40 -6.57
CA MET A 164 5.56 -8.08 -6.39
C MET A 164 5.46 -9.36 -7.22
N TYR A 165 5.87 -9.30 -8.49
CA TYR A 165 5.94 -10.47 -9.36
C TYR A 165 6.82 -11.58 -8.78
N PHE A 166 8.02 -11.24 -8.28
CA PHE A 166 8.90 -12.23 -7.66
C PHE A 166 8.33 -12.80 -6.35
N ILE A 167 7.62 -12.00 -5.54
CA ILE A 167 6.93 -12.51 -4.34
C ILE A 167 5.88 -13.56 -4.74
N ILE A 168 5.05 -13.26 -5.76
CA ILE A 168 4.04 -14.19 -6.27
C ILE A 168 4.71 -15.45 -6.83
N LEU A 169 5.75 -15.30 -7.64
CA LEU A 169 6.50 -16.41 -8.23
C LEU A 169 7.12 -17.31 -7.15
N THR A 170 7.76 -16.71 -6.15
CA THR A 170 8.33 -17.45 -5.02
C THR A 170 7.25 -18.19 -4.25
N ALA A 171 6.14 -17.55 -3.90
CA ALA A 171 5.04 -18.21 -3.20
C ALA A 171 4.46 -19.38 -4.03
N ALA A 172 4.34 -19.21 -5.35
CA ALA A 172 3.90 -20.27 -6.24
C ALA A 172 4.91 -21.43 -6.30
N ALA A 173 6.20 -21.15 -6.49
CA ALA A 173 7.24 -22.16 -6.63
C ALA A 173 7.56 -22.90 -5.33
N THR A 174 7.19 -22.33 -4.17
CA THR A 174 7.54 -22.87 -2.85
C THR A 174 6.31 -23.36 -2.09
N LEU A 175 5.34 -22.50 -1.80
CA LEU A 175 4.17 -22.87 -1.00
C LEU A 175 3.14 -23.66 -1.82
N HIS A 176 2.79 -23.15 -3.01
CA HIS A 176 1.72 -23.75 -3.82
C HIS A 176 2.08 -25.16 -4.30
N VAL A 177 3.32 -25.38 -4.76
CA VAL A 177 3.81 -26.71 -5.19
C VAL A 177 3.76 -27.74 -4.05
N HIS A 178 3.91 -27.31 -2.79
CA HIS A 178 3.82 -28.19 -1.62
C HIS A 178 2.39 -28.30 -1.05
N GLY A 179 1.37 -27.81 -1.75
CA GLY A 179 -0.03 -27.89 -1.34
C GLY A 179 -0.46 -26.88 -0.28
N HIS A 180 0.39 -25.91 0.08
CA HIS A 180 0.04 -24.82 0.99
C HIS A 180 -0.69 -23.71 0.22
N THR A 181 -2.00 -23.86 0.06
CA THR A 181 -2.85 -22.91 -0.70
C THR A 181 -3.64 -21.94 0.17
N ASN A 182 -3.75 -22.18 1.48
CA ASN A 182 -4.51 -21.34 2.40
C ASN A 182 -3.61 -20.81 3.52
N ILE A 183 -3.07 -19.61 3.31
CA ILE A 183 -2.12 -18.97 4.23
C ILE A 183 -2.88 -18.14 5.26
N LYS A 184 -2.82 -18.56 6.53
CA LYS A 184 -3.55 -17.94 7.65
C LYS A 184 -2.63 -17.25 8.65
N SER A 185 -1.31 -17.44 8.57
CA SER A 185 -0.38 -16.81 9.52
C SER A 185 0.90 -16.29 8.84
N ALA A 186 1.54 -15.31 9.49
CA ALA A 186 2.85 -14.81 9.09
C ALA A 186 3.91 -15.93 9.05
N GLU A 187 3.74 -16.97 9.86
CA GLU A 187 4.63 -18.13 9.91
C GLU A 187 4.54 -18.99 8.64
N GLU A 188 3.33 -19.23 8.15
CA GLU A 188 3.10 -19.94 6.89
C GLU A 188 3.64 -19.13 5.71
N ALA A 189 3.43 -17.82 5.71
CA ALA A 189 3.96 -16.92 4.68
C ALA A 189 5.50 -16.90 4.65
N ALA A 190 6.15 -16.89 5.82
CA ALA A 190 7.61 -16.97 5.93
C ALA A 190 8.19 -18.28 5.33
N GLY A 191 7.38 -19.34 5.28
CA GLY A 191 7.73 -20.60 4.65
C GLY A 191 8.13 -20.46 3.18
N ALA A 192 7.67 -19.42 2.49
CA ALA A 192 8.04 -19.14 1.10
C ALA A 192 9.55 -18.97 0.92
N LEU A 193 10.22 -18.30 1.86
CA LEU A 193 11.66 -17.97 1.79
C LEU A 193 12.60 -19.10 2.22
N ARG A 194 12.07 -20.31 2.48
CA ARG A 194 12.86 -21.46 2.93
C ARG A 194 13.95 -21.91 1.96
N PRO A 195 13.79 -21.90 0.62
CA PRO A 195 14.87 -22.34 -0.28
C PRO A 195 16.13 -21.48 -0.20
N LEU A 196 15.99 -20.17 -0.04
CA LEU A 196 17.09 -19.22 0.06
C LEU A 196 17.71 -19.20 1.46
N ALA A 197 16.87 -19.07 2.49
CA ALA A 197 17.34 -18.74 3.83
C ALA A 197 17.27 -19.92 4.80
N GLY A 198 16.69 -21.05 4.41
CA GLY A 198 16.52 -22.23 5.25
C GLY A 198 15.84 -21.88 6.58
N LYS A 199 16.53 -22.13 7.70
CA LYS A 199 16.07 -21.77 9.05
C LYS A 199 16.00 -20.26 9.29
N GLY A 200 16.74 -19.46 8.50
CA GLY A 200 16.73 -18.00 8.54
C GLY A 200 15.56 -17.34 7.79
N ALA A 201 14.73 -18.11 7.08
CA ALA A 201 13.56 -17.60 6.36
C ALA A 201 12.63 -16.78 7.26
N TYR A 202 12.43 -17.27 8.48
CA TYR A 202 11.63 -16.59 9.50
C TYR A 202 12.19 -15.23 9.89
N LEU A 203 13.51 -15.12 10.08
CA LEU A 203 14.16 -13.87 10.45
C LEU A 203 14.09 -12.87 9.30
N LEU A 204 14.35 -13.32 8.08
CA LEU A 204 14.28 -12.49 6.89
C LEU A 204 12.86 -11.98 6.62
N PHE A 205 11.86 -12.85 6.72
CA PHE A 205 10.46 -12.49 6.60
C PHE A 205 10.02 -11.51 7.70
N SER A 206 10.39 -11.78 8.95
CA SER A 206 10.01 -10.94 10.09
C SER A 206 10.61 -9.53 9.96
N LEU A 207 11.88 -9.42 9.56
CA LEU A 207 12.51 -8.13 9.29
C LEU A 207 11.78 -7.37 8.17
N GLY A 208 11.41 -8.08 7.09
CA GLY A 208 10.65 -7.51 5.97
C GLY A 208 9.27 -7.00 6.39
N MET A 209 8.51 -7.82 7.11
CA MET A 209 7.16 -7.51 7.59
C MET A 209 7.18 -6.37 8.63
N ILE A 210 8.09 -6.42 9.60
CA ILE A 210 8.24 -5.36 10.61
C ILE A 210 8.58 -4.05 9.93
N GLY A 211 9.59 -4.04 9.06
CA GLY A 211 9.93 -2.82 8.36
C GLY A 211 8.78 -2.33 7.47
N ALA A 212 8.06 -3.20 6.76
CA ALA A 212 6.98 -2.78 5.88
C ALA A 212 5.87 -2.09 6.68
N GLY A 213 5.45 -2.68 7.79
CA GLY A 213 4.45 -2.11 8.69
C GLY A 213 4.90 -0.78 9.34
N MET A 214 6.17 -0.68 9.76
CA MET A 214 6.71 0.56 10.33
C MET A 214 6.69 1.73 9.34
N LEU A 215 6.69 1.43 8.04
CA LEU A 215 6.74 2.40 6.97
C LEU A 215 5.35 2.73 6.42
N SER A 216 4.47 1.75 6.30
CA SER A 216 3.11 1.93 5.81
C SER A 216 2.22 2.66 6.80
N VAL A 217 2.31 2.36 8.09
CA VAL A 217 1.43 2.93 9.13
C VAL A 217 1.45 4.47 9.12
N PRO A 218 2.62 5.15 9.11
CA PRO A 218 2.64 6.61 9.04
C PRO A 218 2.04 7.20 7.76
N VAL A 219 2.27 6.55 6.62
CA VAL A 219 1.74 6.98 5.30
C VAL A 219 0.23 6.81 5.23
N LEU A 220 -0.29 5.68 5.72
CA LEU A 220 -1.73 5.39 5.77
C LEU A 220 -2.45 6.31 6.75
N ALA A 221 -1.86 6.56 7.92
CA ALA A 221 -2.43 7.46 8.92
C ALA A 221 -2.41 8.90 8.42
N GLY A 222 -1.28 9.35 7.86
CA GLY A 222 -1.13 10.67 7.27
C GLY A 222 -2.11 10.90 6.11
N SER A 223 -2.19 9.99 5.14
CA SER A 223 -3.11 10.10 4.01
C SER A 223 -4.58 10.14 4.42
N SER A 224 -4.97 9.39 5.46
CA SER A 224 -6.32 9.46 6.03
C SER A 224 -6.59 10.83 6.66
N ALA A 225 -5.62 11.38 7.38
CA ALA A 225 -5.73 12.69 7.99
C ALA A 225 -5.78 13.82 6.96
N TYR A 226 -4.99 13.75 5.88
CA TYR A 226 -5.08 14.68 4.75
C TYR A 226 -6.43 14.61 4.07
N ALA A 227 -6.93 13.41 3.76
CA ALA A 227 -8.22 13.25 3.08
C ALA A 227 -9.40 13.82 3.90
N ILE A 228 -9.37 13.69 5.22
CA ILE A 228 -10.39 14.31 6.10
C ILE A 228 -10.18 15.82 6.20
N ALA A 229 -8.95 16.28 6.39
CA ALA A 229 -8.64 17.71 6.50
C ALA A 229 -9.05 18.48 5.23
N GLU A 230 -8.78 17.93 4.05
CA GLU A 230 -9.23 18.52 2.78
C GLU A 230 -10.75 18.53 2.65
N ALA A 231 -11.42 17.41 2.97
CA ALA A 231 -12.88 17.32 2.89
C ALA A 231 -13.61 18.25 3.88
N ALA A 232 -13.00 18.49 5.05
CA ALA A 232 -13.53 19.36 6.09
C ALA A 232 -12.99 20.80 6.03
N ALA A 233 -12.12 21.11 5.06
CA ALA A 233 -11.42 22.39 4.89
C ALA A 233 -10.63 22.84 6.15
N TRP A 234 -10.04 21.88 6.87
CA TRP A 234 -9.20 22.13 8.05
C TRP A 234 -7.73 22.34 7.67
N ARG A 235 -7.00 23.10 8.49
CA ARG A 235 -5.54 23.18 8.40
C ARG A 235 -4.93 21.91 8.99
N GLY A 236 -4.13 21.19 8.19
CA GLY A 236 -3.42 20.01 8.66
C GLY A 236 -2.27 19.63 7.74
N SER A 237 -1.10 19.44 8.33
CA SER A 237 0.07 18.85 7.69
C SER A 237 0.87 18.08 8.73
N LEU A 238 1.48 16.98 8.32
CA LEU A 238 2.36 16.14 9.14
C LEU A 238 3.59 16.93 9.63
N ALA A 239 3.92 18.06 8.98
CA ALA A 239 5.01 18.95 9.36
C ALA A 239 4.59 20.04 10.38
N GLU A 240 3.29 20.23 10.61
CA GLU A 240 2.81 21.19 11.60
C GLU A 240 2.88 20.62 13.02
N ARG A 241 3.08 21.49 14.02
CA ARG A 241 3.14 21.03 15.42
C ARG A 241 1.77 20.46 15.84
N PRO A 242 1.73 19.38 16.64
CA PRO A 242 0.46 18.77 17.09
C PRO A 242 -0.49 19.72 17.83
N SER A 243 0.06 20.76 18.48
CA SER A 243 -0.73 21.79 19.14
C SER A 243 -1.51 22.69 18.17
N MET A 244 -1.05 22.81 16.92
CA MET A 244 -1.60 23.65 15.86
C MET A 244 -2.58 22.91 14.94
N ALA A 245 -2.44 21.58 14.81
CA ALA A 245 -3.27 20.73 13.96
C ALA A 245 -3.96 19.61 14.76
N ARG A 246 -4.65 19.97 15.85
CA ARG A 246 -5.23 19.01 16.81
C ARG A 246 -6.18 18.01 16.16
N GLU A 247 -6.99 18.47 15.21
CA GLU A 247 -7.97 17.66 14.48
C GLU A 247 -7.28 16.63 13.58
N PHE A 248 -6.20 17.02 12.91
CA PHE A 248 -5.39 16.15 12.05
C PHE A 248 -4.75 15.00 12.86
N TYR A 249 -4.11 15.33 13.99
CA TYR A 249 -3.52 14.32 14.86
C TYR A 249 -4.56 13.47 15.61
N ALA A 250 -5.77 14.01 15.85
CA ALA A 250 -6.87 13.23 16.42
C ALA A 250 -7.32 12.11 15.47
N VAL A 251 -7.41 12.37 14.16
CA VAL A 251 -7.71 11.34 13.15
C VAL A 251 -6.66 10.23 13.16
N ILE A 252 -5.39 10.60 13.21
CA ILE A 252 -4.26 9.65 13.28
C ILE A 252 -4.36 8.78 14.53
N GLY A 253 -4.52 9.42 15.69
CA GLY A 253 -4.63 8.72 16.97
C GLY A 253 -5.84 7.78 17.02
N LEU A 254 -6.98 8.22 16.49
CA LEU A 254 -8.20 7.41 16.43
C LEU A 254 -8.03 6.22 15.48
N GLY A 255 -7.37 6.41 14.32
CA GLY A 255 -7.04 5.32 13.40
C GLY A 255 -6.14 4.26 14.05
N LEU A 256 -5.11 4.67 14.79
CA LEU A 256 -4.25 3.75 15.55
C LEU A 256 -5.01 3.01 16.65
N LEU A 257 -5.89 3.70 17.39
CA LEU A 257 -6.70 3.09 18.44
C LEU A 257 -7.71 2.09 17.89
N VAL A 258 -8.36 2.40 16.76
CA VAL A 258 -9.28 1.47 16.09
C VAL A 258 -8.51 0.28 15.53
N GLY A 259 -7.34 0.49 14.91
CA GLY A 259 -6.47 -0.60 14.46
C GLY A 259 -6.10 -1.53 15.61
N LEU A 260 -5.67 -0.97 16.74
CA LEU A 260 -5.39 -1.72 17.97
C LEU A 260 -6.62 -2.49 18.47
N ALA A 261 -7.81 -1.88 18.47
CA ALA A 261 -9.05 -2.52 18.90
C ALA A 261 -9.43 -3.71 17.99
N LEU A 262 -9.18 -3.62 16.68
CA LEU A 262 -9.39 -4.72 15.74
C LEU A 262 -8.48 -5.91 16.07
N ASP A 263 -7.21 -5.68 16.39
CA ASP A 263 -6.32 -6.76 16.80
C ASP A 263 -6.77 -7.44 18.11
N TYR A 264 -7.23 -6.66 19.09
CA TYR A 264 -7.81 -7.20 20.33
C TYR A 264 -9.14 -7.93 20.09
N GLY A 265 -9.88 -7.56 19.04
CA GLY A 265 -11.06 -8.26 18.56
C GLY A 265 -10.76 -9.66 18.00
N GLY A 266 -9.48 -10.05 17.90
CA GLY A 266 -9.08 -11.37 17.43
C GLY A 266 -9.12 -11.52 15.91
N PHE A 267 -9.25 -10.43 15.16
CA PHE A 267 -9.20 -10.46 13.71
C PHE A 267 -7.81 -10.90 13.22
N ASN A 268 -7.77 -11.70 12.16
CA ASN A 268 -6.54 -12.20 11.59
C ASN A 268 -5.85 -11.11 10.75
N ALA A 269 -4.57 -10.84 11.00
CA ALA A 269 -3.82 -9.77 10.33
C ALA A 269 -3.75 -9.98 8.80
N ILE A 270 -3.49 -11.20 8.35
CA ILE A 270 -3.42 -11.53 6.92
C ILE A 270 -4.78 -11.34 6.25
N SER A 271 -5.87 -11.77 6.88
CA SER A 271 -7.22 -11.54 6.35
C SER A 271 -7.54 -10.04 6.29
N MET A 272 -7.16 -9.27 7.30
CA MET A 272 -7.34 -7.81 7.28
C MET A 272 -6.52 -7.14 6.17
N LEU A 273 -5.27 -7.55 5.95
CA LEU A 273 -4.42 -7.08 4.84
C LEU A 273 -5.04 -7.40 3.47
N PHE A 274 -5.58 -8.61 3.32
CA PHE A 274 -6.24 -9.02 2.07
C PHE A 274 -7.52 -8.23 1.82
N TRP A 275 -8.39 -8.12 2.83
CA TRP A 275 -9.66 -7.42 2.67
C TRP A 275 -9.52 -5.90 2.57
N SER A 276 -8.52 -5.30 3.23
CA SER A 276 -8.19 -3.89 3.01
C SER A 276 -7.75 -3.65 1.56
N ALA A 277 -6.96 -4.55 0.97
CA ALA A 277 -6.55 -4.51 -0.42
C ALA A 277 -7.74 -4.66 -1.38
N VAL A 278 -8.66 -5.59 -1.11
CA VAL A 278 -9.90 -5.74 -1.89
C VAL A 278 -10.72 -4.44 -1.84
N LEU A 279 -10.93 -3.87 -0.64
CA LEU A 279 -11.64 -2.61 -0.48
C LEU A 279 -10.98 -1.50 -1.29
N ASN A 280 -9.65 -1.38 -1.23
CA ASN A 280 -8.90 -0.42 -2.06
C ASN A 280 -9.13 -0.65 -3.56
N GLY A 281 -9.18 -1.91 -4.02
CA GLY A 281 -9.46 -2.27 -5.41
C GLY A 281 -10.85 -1.87 -5.86
N VAL A 282 -11.86 -2.03 -5.01
CA VAL A 282 -13.25 -1.61 -5.27
C VAL A 282 -13.39 -0.08 -5.27
N LEU A 283 -12.62 0.61 -4.43
CA LEU A 283 -12.65 2.08 -4.29
C LEU A 283 -11.86 2.83 -5.36
N ALA A 284 -10.87 2.19 -5.97
CA ALA A 284 -10.01 2.82 -6.96
C ALA A 284 -10.74 3.28 -8.25
N PRO A 285 -11.62 2.49 -8.91
CA PRO A 285 -12.27 2.90 -10.15
C PRO A 285 -12.99 4.27 -10.09
N PRO A 286 -13.86 4.57 -9.11
CA PRO A 286 -14.53 5.87 -9.06
C PRO A 286 -13.55 7.02 -8.85
N LEU A 287 -12.47 6.82 -8.08
CA LEU A 287 -11.45 7.85 -7.85
C LEU A 287 -10.60 8.09 -9.10
N ILE A 288 -10.23 7.04 -9.82
CA ILE A 288 -9.52 7.15 -11.10
C ILE A 288 -10.42 7.85 -12.12
N ALA A 289 -11.72 7.56 -12.16
CA ALA A 289 -12.66 8.26 -13.04
C ALA A 289 -12.70 9.77 -12.74
N ILE A 290 -12.80 10.15 -11.47
CA ILE A 290 -12.73 11.56 -11.05
C ILE A 290 -11.40 12.19 -11.47
N LEU A 291 -10.28 11.50 -11.27
CA LEU A 291 -8.95 11.98 -11.65
C LEU A 291 -8.84 12.19 -13.17
N VAL A 292 -9.32 11.24 -13.98
CA VAL A 292 -9.31 11.35 -15.45
C VAL A 292 -10.18 12.51 -15.92
N LEU A 293 -11.34 12.72 -15.30
CA LEU A 293 -12.21 13.86 -15.59
C LEU A 293 -11.53 15.20 -15.23
N LEU A 294 -10.92 15.29 -14.06
CA LEU A 294 -10.23 16.49 -13.58
C LEU A 294 -9.02 16.84 -14.45
N THR A 295 -8.17 15.86 -14.73
CA THR A 295 -6.96 16.00 -15.58
C THR A 295 -7.29 16.22 -17.06
N SER A 296 -8.51 15.90 -17.48
CA SER A 296 -9.02 16.19 -18.83
C SER A 296 -9.76 17.52 -18.94
N ASN A 297 -10.05 18.20 -17.82
CA ASN A 297 -10.83 19.43 -17.82
C ASN A 297 -9.96 20.65 -18.12
N ARG A 298 -10.25 21.35 -19.22
CA ARG A 298 -9.52 22.56 -19.64
C ARG A 298 -9.65 23.72 -18.63
N ARG A 299 -10.75 23.78 -17.86
CA ARG A 299 -10.93 24.83 -16.84
C ARG A 299 -10.00 24.66 -15.65
N ILE A 300 -9.57 23.42 -15.36
CA ILE A 300 -8.72 23.08 -14.23
C ILE A 300 -7.26 22.99 -14.68
N MET A 301 -6.99 22.27 -15.78
CA MET A 301 -5.62 22.00 -16.24
C MET A 301 -5.08 23.01 -17.26
N GLY A 302 -5.91 23.94 -17.76
CA GLY A 302 -5.50 24.92 -18.77
C GLY A 302 -4.88 24.27 -20.01
N ALA A 303 -3.64 24.66 -20.34
CA ALA A 303 -2.87 24.13 -21.46
C ALA A 303 -2.24 22.74 -21.19
N ARG A 304 -2.19 22.29 -19.93
CA ARG A 304 -1.51 21.05 -19.49
C ARG A 304 -2.46 19.85 -19.40
N ARG A 305 -3.51 19.81 -20.20
CA ARG A 305 -4.49 18.71 -20.23
C ARG A 305 -3.82 17.39 -20.61
N ASN A 306 -4.33 16.29 -20.04
CA ASN A 306 -3.96 14.95 -20.50
C ASN A 306 -4.14 14.76 -22.01
N PRO A 307 -3.14 14.19 -22.71
CA PRO A 307 -3.30 13.81 -24.10
C PRO A 307 -4.36 12.70 -24.23
N PRO A 308 -5.05 12.59 -25.38
CA PRO A 308 -6.17 11.66 -25.54
C PRO A 308 -5.82 10.19 -25.24
N TRP A 309 -4.61 9.74 -25.55
CA TRP A 309 -4.17 8.37 -25.28
C TRP A 309 -4.05 8.08 -23.77
N LEU A 310 -3.61 9.07 -22.97
CA LEU A 310 -3.47 8.91 -21.53
C LEU A 310 -4.83 8.92 -20.84
N ALA A 311 -5.75 9.74 -21.34
CA ALA A 311 -7.15 9.71 -20.90
C ALA A 311 -7.81 8.36 -21.25
N ALA A 312 -7.55 7.81 -22.43
CA ALA A 312 -8.04 6.49 -22.83
C ALA A 312 -7.52 5.37 -21.93
N LEU A 313 -6.21 5.37 -21.60
CA LEU A 313 -5.64 4.41 -20.64
C LEU A 313 -6.29 4.53 -19.26
N GLY A 314 -6.51 5.75 -18.77
CA GLY A 314 -7.21 5.96 -17.50
C GLY A 314 -8.62 5.36 -17.50
N TRP A 315 -9.39 5.56 -18.57
CA TRP A 315 -10.72 4.96 -18.71
C TRP A 315 -10.68 3.44 -18.85
N ILE A 316 -9.70 2.87 -19.55
CA ILE A 316 -9.50 1.42 -19.63
C ILE A 316 -9.27 0.85 -18.22
N THR A 317 -8.41 1.49 -17.42
CA THR A 317 -8.19 1.09 -16.03
C THR A 317 -9.48 1.11 -15.21
N VAL A 318 -10.29 2.18 -15.34
CA VAL A 318 -11.60 2.26 -14.67
C VAL A 318 -12.49 1.09 -15.07
N VAL A 319 -12.60 0.79 -16.38
CA VAL A 319 -13.43 -0.30 -16.89
C VAL A 319 -12.94 -1.65 -16.37
N VAL A 320 -11.64 -1.95 -16.49
CA VAL A 320 -11.07 -3.24 -16.07
C VAL A 320 -11.25 -3.47 -14.57
N MET A 321 -10.92 -2.48 -13.73
CA MET A 321 -11.07 -2.62 -12.28
C MET A 321 -12.55 -2.70 -11.86
N SER A 322 -13.43 -1.98 -12.55
CA SER A 322 -14.88 -2.06 -12.30
C SER A 322 -15.44 -3.43 -12.66
N LEU A 323 -15.04 -3.98 -13.83
CA LEU A 323 -15.45 -5.32 -14.25
C LEU A 323 -14.95 -6.40 -13.30
N ALA A 324 -13.69 -6.31 -12.84
CA ALA A 324 -13.14 -7.23 -11.85
C ALA A 324 -13.91 -7.17 -10.51
N SER A 325 -14.24 -5.95 -10.05
CA SER A 325 -15.03 -5.74 -8.83
C SER A 325 -16.46 -6.29 -8.97
N ILE A 326 -17.12 -6.05 -10.11
CA ILE A 326 -18.46 -6.58 -10.39
C ILE A 326 -18.42 -8.11 -10.46
N ALA A 327 -17.44 -8.68 -11.16
CA ALA A 327 -17.27 -10.13 -11.27
C ALA A 327 -17.03 -10.78 -9.90
N MET A 328 -16.26 -10.14 -9.01
CA MET A 328 -16.10 -10.58 -7.62
C MET A 328 -17.44 -10.67 -6.91
N PHE A 329 -18.25 -9.61 -6.91
CA PHE A 329 -19.56 -9.62 -6.26
C PHE A 329 -20.57 -10.59 -6.92
N ALA A 330 -20.51 -10.76 -8.24
CA ALA A 330 -21.41 -11.64 -8.98
C ALA A 330 -21.07 -13.14 -8.81
N THR A 331 -19.81 -13.47 -8.56
CA THR A 331 -19.34 -14.85 -8.32
C THR A 331 -19.22 -15.20 -6.84
N TRP A 332 -19.48 -14.23 -5.95
CA TRP A 332 -19.55 -14.44 -4.52
C TRP A 332 -20.77 -15.29 -4.18
N LYS A 333 -20.55 -16.55 -3.78
CA LYS A 333 -21.57 -17.46 -3.28
C LYS A 333 -21.44 -17.65 -1.77
#